data_AF-A0ABD3E4T6-F1
#
_entry.id   AF-A0ABD3E4T6-F1
#
_cell.length_a   1.000
_cell.length_b   1.000
_cell.length_c   1.000
_cell.angle_alpha   90.00
_cell.angle_beta   90.00
_cell.angle_gamma   90.00
#
_symmetry.space_group_name_H-M   'P 1'
#
loop_
_entity.id
_entity.type
_entity.pdbx_description
1 polymer ?
#
loop_
_entity_poly.entity_id
_entity_poly.type
_entity_poly.pdbx_seq_one_letter_code
_entity_poly.pdbx_strand_id
1 'polypeptide(L)'
;MPLTSKADAFEYADQVLERWYPTVEEGNNKDIVVLITSQKEGAVTGGPEFIQAVSESVLDATVSENLPILATDEKYNEAVYCAAKRLVAAIDGLPDPGGPQAKDNKRESNFKTRDETDEKRGQFTLVVGGLLVIAFVVPMAQYFAYISKK
;
A
#
# COMPACT_ATOMS: atom_id res chain seq x y z
N MET A 1 -7.03 2.52 36.56
CA MET A 1 -5.82 2.92 35.84
C MET A 1 -5.95 2.41 34.41
N PRO A 2 -6.05 3.25 33.38
CA PRO A 2 -6.09 2.77 32.01
C PRO A 2 -4.72 2.20 31.65
N LEU A 3 -4.70 1.03 30.99
CA LEU A 3 -3.50 0.37 30.49
C LEU A 3 -2.96 1.15 29.28
N THR A 4 -2.27 2.27 29.55
CA THR A 4 -1.61 3.10 28.52
C THR A 4 -0.11 2.86 28.55
N SER A 5 0.35 1.62 28.55
CA SER A 5 1.71 1.33 28.07
C SER A 5 1.52 0.88 26.63
N LYS A 6 1.58 1.84 25.71
CA LYS A 6 1.77 1.57 24.29
C LYS A 6 3.05 0.72 24.22
N ALA A 7 2.90 -0.60 24.12
CA ALA A 7 4.05 -1.49 24.05
C ALA A 7 4.79 -1.12 22.77
N ASP A 8 6.01 -0.62 22.94
CA ASP A 8 6.95 -0.50 21.83
C ASP A 8 7.08 -1.91 21.22
N ALA A 9 7.01 -2.01 19.89
CA ALA A 9 7.10 -3.29 19.20
C ALA A 9 8.40 -4.02 19.56
N PHE A 10 9.49 -3.28 19.82
CA PHE A 10 10.77 -3.81 20.25
C PHE A 10 10.71 -4.37 21.68
N GLU A 11 10.17 -3.61 22.63
CA GLU A 11 10.06 -4.07 24.02
C GLU A 11 9.20 -5.34 24.13
N TYR A 12 8.12 -5.41 23.35
CA TYR A 12 7.31 -6.63 23.30
C TYR A 12 8.06 -7.81 22.67
N ALA A 13 8.79 -7.57 21.59
CA ALA A 13 9.60 -8.60 20.94
C ALA A 13 10.68 -9.14 21.90
N ASP A 14 11.34 -8.26 22.65
CA ASP A 14 12.35 -8.63 23.65
C ASP A 14 11.75 -9.47 24.78
N GLN A 15 10.61 -9.05 25.33
CA GLN A 15 9.88 -9.83 26.35
C GLN A 15 9.49 -11.22 25.84
N VAL A 16 9.12 -11.35 24.56
CA VAL A 16 8.80 -12.65 23.95
C VAL A 16 10.07 -13.50 23.81
N LEU A 17 11.18 -12.92 23.35
CA LEU A 17 12.46 -13.60 23.21
C LEU A 17 12.94 -14.13 24.56
N GLU A 18 12.98 -13.29 25.59
CA GLU A 18 13.39 -13.68 26.95
C GLU A 18 12.47 -14.74 27.57
N ARG A 19 11.17 -14.68 27.25
CA ARG A 19 10.20 -15.65 27.78
C ARG A 19 10.29 -17.00 27.10
N TRP A 20 10.57 -17.03 25.80
CA TRP A 20 10.68 -18.29 25.04
C TRP A 20 12.09 -18.89 25.13
N TYR A 21 13.11 -18.06 25.28
CA TYR A 21 14.51 -18.44 25.39
C TYR A 21 15.17 -17.71 26.58
N PRO A 22 14.95 -18.19 27.81
CA PRO A 22 15.42 -17.50 29.02
C PRO A 22 16.93 -17.51 29.20
N THR A 23 17.64 -18.36 28.45
CA THR A 23 19.09 -18.49 28.52
C THR A 23 19.73 -18.03 27.21
N VAL A 24 20.90 -17.38 27.34
CA VAL A 24 21.67 -16.91 26.17
C VAL A 24 22.05 -18.07 25.26
N GLU A 25 22.35 -19.26 25.82
CA GLU A 25 22.70 -20.44 25.03
C GLU A 25 21.55 -20.95 24.15
N GLU A 26 20.30 -20.85 24.62
CA GLU A 26 19.12 -21.26 23.84
C GLU A 26 18.67 -20.19 22.85
N GLY A 27 18.85 -18.90 23.21
CA GLY A 27 18.40 -17.75 22.43
C GLY A 27 19.43 -17.20 21.45
N ASN A 28 20.70 -17.63 21.51
CA ASN A 28 21.82 -16.98 20.79
C ASN A 28 21.57 -16.85 19.28
N ASN A 29 21.01 -17.91 18.68
CA ASN A 29 20.73 -18.03 17.26
C ASN A 29 19.23 -17.93 16.93
N LYS A 30 18.44 -17.35 17.83
CA LYS A 30 16.99 -17.20 17.68
C LYS A 30 16.65 -15.75 17.42
N ASP A 31 15.65 -15.56 16.58
CA ASP A 31 15.06 -14.28 16.28
C ASP A 31 13.55 -14.30 16.51
N ILE A 32 13.01 -13.13 16.80
CA ILE A 32 11.59 -12.87 16.97
C ILE A 32 11.24 -11.67 16.10
N VAL A 33 10.33 -11.91 15.16
CA VAL A 33 9.73 -10.88 14.32
C VAL A 33 8.30 -10.63 14.82
N VAL A 34 8.02 -9.39 15.18
CA VAL A 34 6.68 -8.95 15.63
C VAL A 34 6.14 -7.93 14.64
N LEU A 35 4.87 -8.05 14.30
CA LEU A 35 4.12 -7.06 13.54
C LEU A 35 2.85 -6.67 14.28
N ILE A 36 2.77 -5.42 14.72
CA ILE A 36 1.59 -4.86 15.37
C ILE A 36 0.67 -4.28 14.30
N THR A 37 -0.33 -5.06 13.89
CA THR A 37 -1.26 -4.70 12.82
C THR A 37 -2.05 -3.42 13.08
N SER A 38 -2.38 -3.12 14.33
CA SER A 38 -3.12 -1.91 14.73
C SER A 38 -2.31 -0.63 14.55
N GLN A 39 -0.99 -0.70 14.72
CA GLN A 39 -0.07 0.43 14.62
C GLN A 39 0.67 0.45 13.29
N LYS A 40 0.64 -0.66 12.53
CA LYS A 40 1.43 -0.88 11.31
C LYS A 40 2.93 -0.75 11.55
N GLU A 41 3.34 -1.06 12.78
CA GLU A 41 4.72 -1.05 13.25
C GLU A 41 5.19 -2.50 13.42
N GLY A 42 6.45 -2.75 13.10
CA GLY A 42 7.07 -4.04 13.31
C GLY A 42 8.40 -3.91 14.02
N ALA A 43 8.85 -4.99 14.64
CA ALA A 43 10.14 -5.07 15.29
C ALA A 43 10.78 -6.43 15.01
N VAL A 44 12.10 -6.44 14.99
CA VAL A 44 12.91 -7.65 14.90
C VAL A 44 13.92 -7.58 16.03
N THR A 45 13.93 -8.62 16.86
CA THR A 45 14.94 -8.81 17.91
C THR A 45 15.51 -10.22 17.83
N GLY A 46 16.67 -10.46 18.40
CA GLY A 46 17.27 -11.79 18.41
C GLY A 46 18.51 -11.85 19.28
N GLY A 47 19.03 -13.08 19.44
CA GLY A 47 20.24 -13.31 20.22
C GLY A 47 21.49 -12.68 19.61
N PRO A 48 22.58 -12.55 20.40
CA PRO A 48 23.81 -11.88 19.95
C PRO A 48 24.42 -12.45 18.68
N GLU A 49 24.38 -13.77 18.49
CA GLU A 49 24.90 -14.43 17.28
C GLU A 49 24.00 -14.15 16.06
N PHE A 50 22.68 -14.09 16.23
CA PHE A 50 21.77 -13.66 15.16
C PHE A 50 22.02 -12.20 14.75
N ILE A 51 22.15 -11.27 15.70
CA ILE A 51 22.42 -9.85 15.42
C ILE A 51 23.81 -9.66 14.79
N GLN A 52 24.78 -10.51 15.09
CA GLN A 52 26.07 -10.49 14.39
C GLN A 52 25.98 -11.06 12.97
N ALA A 53 25.19 -12.12 12.76
CA ALA A 53 25.00 -12.73 11.45
C ALA A 53 24.20 -11.82 10.51
N VAL A 54 23.16 -11.17 11.04
CA VAL A 54 22.35 -10.21 10.30
C VAL A 54 22.91 -8.82 10.53
N SER A 55 23.59 -8.26 9.53
CA SER A 55 24.11 -6.90 9.61
C SER A 55 23.02 -5.90 10.05
N GLU A 56 23.40 -4.96 10.92
CA GLU A 56 22.51 -3.93 11.49
C GLU A 56 21.72 -3.16 10.41
N SER A 57 22.32 -2.95 9.23
CA SER A 57 21.65 -2.33 8.08
C SER A 57 20.47 -3.13 7.53
N VAL A 58 20.52 -4.46 7.58
CA VAL A 58 19.42 -5.33 7.13
C VAL A 58 18.30 -5.38 8.17
N LEU A 59 18.65 -5.36 9.47
CA LEU A 59 17.66 -5.27 10.55
C LEU A 59 16.88 -3.96 10.44
N ASP A 60 17.60 -2.83 10.33
CA ASP A 60 16.98 -1.52 10.17
C ASP A 60 16.12 -1.46 8.90
N ALA A 61 16.64 -1.92 7.76
CA ALA A 61 15.85 -1.90 6.52
C ALA A 61 14.64 -2.84 6.57
N THR A 62 14.70 -3.96 7.30
CA THR A 62 13.55 -4.85 7.50
C THR A 62 12.45 -4.18 8.33
N VAL A 63 12.83 -3.47 9.39
CA VAL A 63 11.88 -2.76 10.27
C VAL A 63 11.36 -1.48 9.64
N SER A 64 12.20 -0.75 8.93
CA SER A 64 11.88 0.58 8.37
C SER A 64 11.23 0.50 7.00
N GLU A 65 11.52 -0.53 6.19
CA GLU A 65 11.00 -0.66 4.83
C GLU A 65 10.02 -1.84 4.71
N ASN A 66 10.41 -3.06 5.07
CA ASN A 66 9.59 -4.23 4.75
C ASN A 66 8.27 -4.27 5.53
N LEU A 67 8.35 -4.16 6.85
CA LEU A 67 7.20 -4.30 7.74
C LEU A 67 6.16 -3.17 7.55
N PRO A 68 6.51 -1.87 7.63
CA PRO A 68 5.54 -0.79 7.60
C PRO A 68 4.96 -0.53 6.20
N ILE A 69 5.73 -0.70 5.13
CA ILE A 69 5.22 -0.51 3.75
C ILE A 69 4.13 -1.54 3.45
N LEU A 70 4.39 -2.82 3.71
CA LEU A 70 3.42 -3.88 3.45
C LEU A 70 2.26 -3.88 4.44
N ALA A 71 2.48 -3.46 5.69
CA ALA A 71 1.39 -3.24 6.65
C ALA A 71 0.50 -2.05 6.26
N THR A 72 1.06 -1.02 5.62
CA THR A 72 0.29 0.11 5.06
C THR A 72 -0.68 -0.37 4.00
N ASP A 73 -0.23 -1.28 3.13
CA ASP A 73 -1.04 -1.95 2.10
C ASP A 73 -1.95 -3.07 2.65
N GLU A 74 -2.05 -3.22 3.98
CA GLU A 74 -2.83 -4.27 4.67
C GLU A 74 -2.41 -5.71 4.32
N LYS A 75 -1.18 -5.87 3.78
CA LYS A 75 -0.61 -7.14 3.37
C LYS A 75 0.24 -7.77 4.47
N TYR A 76 -0.35 -8.03 5.62
CA TYR A 76 0.38 -8.49 6.81
C TYR A 76 1.16 -9.80 6.59
N ASN A 77 0.58 -10.77 5.87
CA ASN A 77 1.27 -12.03 5.56
C ASN A 77 2.49 -11.80 4.65
N GLU A 78 2.38 -10.88 3.69
CA GLU A 78 3.48 -10.53 2.80
C GLU A 78 4.56 -9.75 3.57
N ALA A 79 4.17 -8.88 4.51
CA ALA A 79 5.09 -8.13 5.38
C ALA A 79 6.02 -9.08 6.15
N VAL A 80 5.44 -10.05 6.86
CA VAL A 80 6.20 -11.04 7.63
C VAL A 80 7.04 -11.93 6.72
N TYR A 81 6.48 -12.40 5.59
CA TYR A 81 7.20 -13.24 4.65
C TYR A 81 8.39 -12.52 4.00
N CYS A 82 8.20 -11.26 3.60
CA CYS A 82 9.24 -10.45 2.98
C CYS A 82 10.35 -10.12 3.99
N ALA A 83 9.99 -9.79 5.23
CA ALA A 83 10.94 -9.62 6.32
C ALA A 83 11.77 -10.90 6.55
N ALA A 84 11.10 -12.05 6.72
CA ALA A 84 11.78 -13.33 6.92
C ALA A 84 12.72 -13.67 5.76
N LYS A 85 12.30 -13.46 4.51
CA LYS A 85 13.15 -13.71 3.33
C LYS A 85 14.42 -12.84 3.33
N ARG A 86 14.30 -11.58 3.75
CA ARG A 86 15.43 -10.64 3.86
C ARG A 86 16.39 -11.05 4.97
N LEU A 87 15.87 -11.45 6.13
CA LEU A 87 16.66 -11.95 7.25
C LEU A 87 17.39 -13.25 6.89
N VAL A 88 16.72 -14.21 6.26
CA VAL A 88 17.34 -15.47 5.79
C VAL A 88 18.46 -15.20 4.79
N ALA A 89 18.24 -14.30 3.82
CA ALA A 89 19.28 -13.94 2.87
C ALA A 89 20.52 -13.32 3.55
N ALA A 90 20.32 -12.51 4.59
CA ALA A 90 21.44 -11.95 5.37
C ALA A 90 22.20 -13.02 6.17
N ILE A 91 21.49 -13.96 6.81
CA ILE A 91 22.10 -15.10 7.51
C ILE A 91 22.91 -15.97 6.53
N ASP A 92 22.38 -16.20 5.32
CA ASP A 92 23.03 -17.00 4.29
C ASP A 92 24.19 -16.27 3.58
N GLY A 93 24.46 -15.00 3.92
CA GLY A 93 25.48 -14.17 3.27
C GLY A 93 25.18 -13.86 1.80
N LEU A 94 23.92 -13.97 1.40
CA LEU A 94 23.43 -13.65 0.06
C LEU A 94 23.23 -12.13 -0.09
N PRO A 95 23.26 -11.60 -1.32
CA PRO A 95 22.92 -10.21 -1.55
C PRO A 95 21.51 -9.90 -1.06
N ASP A 96 21.36 -8.73 -0.43
CA ASP A 96 20.08 -8.27 0.09
C ASP A 96 19.03 -8.22 -1.03
N PRO A 97 17.90 -8.96 -0.91
CA PRO A 97 16.83 -8.95 -1.91
C PRO A 97 16.12 -7.58 -1.99
N GLY A 98 16.37 -6.68 -1.04
CA GLY A 98 15.80 -5.35 -0.96
C GLY A 98 14.37 -5.34 -0.41
N GLY A 99 13.92 -4.14 -0.04
CA GLY A 99 12.59 -3.92 0.49
C GLY A 99 11.50 -3.88 -0.60
N PRO A 100 10.23 -4.08 -0.22
CA PRO A 100 9.10 -3.85 -1.10
C PRO A 100 9.13 -2.40 -1.58
N GLN A 101 8.94 -2.19 -2.88
CA GLN A 101 8.80 -0.85 -3.43
C GLN A 101 7.55 -0.23 -2.80
N ALA A 102 7.74 0.88 -2.07
CA ALA A 102 6.62 1.72 -1.67
C ALA A 102 5.89 2.08 -2.96
N LYS A 103 4.65 1.60 -3.10
CA LYS A 103 3.80 2.13 -4.16
C LYS A 103 3.62 3.59 -3.79
N ASP A 104 4.22 4.48 -4.59
CA ASP A 104 3.72 5.84 -4.75
C ASP A 104 2.30 5.69 -5.28
N ASN A 105 1.37 5.37 -4.37
CA ASN A 105 -0.03 5.69 -4.54
C ASN A 105 -0.09 7.20 -4.40
N LYS A 106 0.54 7.90 -5.37
CA LYS A 106 0.10 9.21 -5.81
C LYS A 106 -1.40 9.01 -5.92
N ARG A 107 -2.11 9.62 -4.98
CA ARG A 107 -3.56 9.61 -4.96
C ARG A 107 -3.96 10.11 -6.33
N GLU A 108 -4.18 9.18 -7.26
CA GLU A 108 -4.80 9.46 -8.53
C GLU A 108 -6.21 9.81 -8.12
N SER A 109 -6.35 11.10 -7.81
CA SER A 109 -7.57 11.82 -7.93
C SER A 109 -8.34 11.20 -9.09
N ASN A 110 -9.49 10.59 -8.81
CA ASN A 110 -10.46 10.18 -9.82
C ASN A 110 -10.96 11.36 -10.68
N PHE A 111 -10.40 12.57 -10.53
CA PHE A 111 -10.56 13.64 -11.49
C PHE A 111 -9.62 13.38 -12.66
N LYS A 112 -10.23 13.00 -13.78
CA LYS A 112 -9.68 13.18 -15.12
C LYS A 112 -8.92 14.50 -15.20
N THR A 113 -7.69 14.43 -15.70
CA THR A 113 -6.91 15.58 -16.13
C THR A 113 -7.79 16.46 -17.03
N ARG A 114 -7.63 17.80 -16.93
CA ARG A 114 -8.47 18.79 -17.64
C ARG A 114 -8.61 18.47 -19.13
N ASP A 115 -7.56 17.89 -19.72
CA ASP A 115 -7.51 17.50 -21.14
C ASP A 115 -8.52 16.39 -21.53
N GLU A 116 -8.80 15.40 -20.67
CA GLU A 116 -9.82 14.37 -20.97
C GLU A 116 -11.27 14.87 -20.77
N THR A 117 -11.45 16.03 -20.09
CA THR A 117 -12.77 16.61 -19.85
C THR A 117 -13.21 17.51 -21.01
N ASP A 118 -12.27 18.14 -21.72
CA ASP A 118 -12.60 18.96 -22.89
C ASP A 118 -12.96 18.11 -24.13
N GLU A 119 -12.34 16.94 -24.29
CA GLU A 119 -12.66 16.04 -25.42
C GLU A 119 -14.10 15.51 -25.36
N LYS A 120 -14.61 15.25 -24.14
CA LYS A 120 -16.00 14.81 -23.93
C LYS A 120 -17.02 15.93 -24.08
N ARG A 121 -16.68 17.17 -23.71
CA ARG A 121 -17.55 18.36 -23.90
C ARG A 121 -17.83 18.63 -25.38
N GLY A 122 -16.85 18.40 -26.25
CA GLY A 122 -17.01 18.51 -27.70
C GLY A 122 -18.09 17.58 -28.23
N GLN A 123 -18.07 16.30 -27.84
CA GLN A 123 -19.06 15.31 -28.26
C GLN A 123 -20.46 15.60 -27.72
N PHE A 124 -20.60 16.00 -26.45
CA PHE A 124 -21.90 16.35 -25.88
C PHE A 124 -22.52 17.58 -26.56
N THR A 125 -21.72 18.61 -26.86
CA THR A 125 -22.21 19.82 -27.54
C THR A 125 -22.71 19.51 -28.95
N LEU A 126 -22.02 18.64 -29.68
CA LEU A 126 -22.37 18.27 -31.06
C LEU A 126 -23.66 17.45 -31.10
N VAL A 127 -23.79 16.46 -30.22
CA VAL A 127 -25.00 15.62 -30.14
C VAL A 127 -26.22 16.43 -29.69
N VAL A 128 -26.08 17.24 -28.63
CA VAL A 128 -27.18 18.07 -28.12
C VAL A 128 -27.58 19.14 -29.13
N GLY A 129 -26.61 19.78 -29.78
CA GLY A 129 -26.87 20.77 -30.84
C GLY A 129 -27.63 20.18 -32.02
N GLY A 130 -27.23 19.00 -32.50
CA GLY A 130 -27.92 18.30 -33.58
C GLY A 130 -29.38 17.96 -33.24
N LEU A 131 -29.62 17.45 -32.03
CA LEU A 131 -30.97 17.11 -31.55
C LEU A 131 -31.87 18.35 -31.46
N LEU A 132 -31.35 19.48 -30.98
CA LEU A 132 -32.08 20.76 -30.91
C LEU A 132 -32.49 21.28 -32.30
N VAL A 133 -31.59 21.22 -33.28
CA VAL A 133 -31.90 21.66 -34.66
C VAL A 133 -33.01 20.80 -35.26
N ILE A 134 -32.91 19.48 -35.13
CA ILE A 134 -33.95 18.56 -35.63
C ILE A 134 -35.29 18.84 -34.95
N ALA A 135 -35.28 19.06 -33.63
CA ALA A 135 -36.48 19.37 -32.85
C ALA A 135 -37.20 20.64 -33.29
N PHE A 136 -36.50 21.63 -33.86
CA PHE A 136 -37.12 22.84 -34.42
C PHE A 136 -37.47 22.72 -35.90
N VAL A 137 -36.59 22.11 -36.69
CA VAL A 137 -36.75 22.03 -38.15
C VAL A 137 -37.86 21.06 -38.54
N VAL A 138 -37.97 19.90 -37.88
CA VAL A 138 -38.99 18.89 -38.23
C VAL A 138 -40.42 19.42 -38.04
N PRO A 139 -40.79 20.03 -36.90
CA PRO A 139 -42.13 20.60 -36.73
C PRO A 139 -42.43 21.71 -37.74
N MET A 140 -41.45 22.56 -38.06
CA MET A 140 -41.65 23.64 -39.03
C MET A 140 -41.78 23.10 -40.46
N ALA A 141 -40.99 22.11 -40.85
CA ALA A 141 -41.12 21.45 -42.15
C ALA A 141 -42.48 20.74 -42.29
N GLN A 142 -42.94 20.06 -41.23
CA GLN A 142 -44.27 19.46 -41.19
C GLN A 142 -45.38 20.52 -41.31
N TYR A 143 -45.23 21.65 -40.62
CA TYR A 143 -46.16 22.78 -40.70
C TYR A 143 -46.22 23.39 -42.12
N PHE A 144 -45.07 23.65 -42.75
CA PHE A 144 -45.01 24.17 -44.12
C PHE A 144 -45.56 23.18 -45.15
N ALA A 145 -45.29 21.88 -45.02
CA ALA A 145 -45.86 20.85 -45.88
C ALA A 145 -47.40 20.72 -45.70
N TYR A 146 -47.90 20.92 -44.48
CA TYR A 146 -49.34 20.96 -44.21
C TYR A 146 -50.01 22.20 -44.83
N ILE A 147 -49.39 23.38 -44.69
CA ILE A 147 -49.93 24.63 -45.27
C ILE A 147 -49.85 24.66 -46.80
N SER A 148 -48.78 24.17 -47.40
CA SER A 148 -48.61 24.14 -48.87
C SER A 148 -49.48 23.11 -49.59
N LYS A 149 -50.09 22.16 -48.84
CA LYS A 149 -51.11 21.24 -49.36
C LYS A 149 -52.53 21.84 -49.32
N LYS A 150 -52.68 23.09 -48.93
CA LYS A 150 -53.93 23.86 -48.94
C LYS A 150 -53.89 24.89 -50.07
#